data_AF-A0A367FXA2-F1
#
_entry.id   AF-A0A367FXA2-F1
#
_cell.length_a   1.000
_cell.length_b   1.000
_cell.length_c   1.000
_cell.angle_alpha   90.00
_cell.angle_beta   90.00
_cell.angle_gamma   90.00
#
_symmetry.space_group_name_H-M   'P 1'
#
loop_
_entity.id
_entity.type
_entity.pdbx_description
1 polymer ?
#
loop_
_entity_poly.entity_id
_entity_poly.type
_entity_poly.pdbx_seq_one_letter_code
_entity_poly.pdbx_strand_id
1 'polypeptide(L)'
;MKYVIDSKVYENHINDEVHLYGLLHQLTFLAGKAKDEKDLDNLAETAKRYGEIAEEKFAAWRIPGRYLVFGDRKDLAELKAAELTPLTAVLKEHDAKIREKQRAAASNDPAYIISGGAFRMLVGDLFDLLAQYSFLRNRVVEVKTEKRLARLQKNLSGENPSIRRMYRRWGIPDSTGVTGFDMLESAIRRTHLTPYDPDGSEDDSD
;
A
#
# COMPACT_ATOMS: atom_id res chain seq x y z
N MET A 1 -19.61 0.27 7.97
CA MET A 1 -19.60 1.74 8.18
C MET A 1 -18.73 2.39 7.12
N LYS A 2 -19.29 3.34 6.38
CA LYS A 2 -18.63 4.07 5.28
C LYS A 2 -18.04 5.39 5.79
N TYR A 3 -16.90 5.78 5.23
CA TYR A 3 -16.19 7.01 5.56
C TYR A 3 -15.85 7.77 4.28
N VAL A 4 -15.63 9.07 4.43
CA VAL A 4 -15.04 9.93 3.40
C VAL A 4 -13.57 10.08 3.73
N ILE A 5 -12.72 9.92 2.71
CA ILE A 5 -11.30 10.25 2.77
C ILE A 5 -11.00 11.35 1.76
N ASP A 6 -10.15 12.29 2.16
CA ASP A 6 -9.63 13.31 1.25
C ASP A 6 -8.87 12.65 0.10
N SER A 7 -9.19 13.05 -1.13
CA SER A 7 -8.61 12.50 -2.35
C SER A 7 -7.09 12.52 -2.33
N LYS A 8 -6.49 13.66 -1.98
CA LYS A 8 -5.04 13.82 -1.94
C LYS A 8 -4.40 12.91 -0.90
N VAL A 9 -5.00 12.78 0.29
CA VAL A 9 -4.52 11.85 1.32
C VAL A 9 -4.54 10.43 0.78
N TYR A 10 -5.67 10.01 0.22
CA TYR A 10 -5.85 8.67 -0.30
C TYR A 10 -4.91 8.35 -1.47
N GLU A 11 -4.79 9.27 -2.43
CA GLU A 11 -3.88 9.12 -3.57
C GLU A 11 -2.42 9.04 -3.14
N ASN A 12 -2.03 9.77 -2.10
CA ASN A 12 -0.69 9.63 -1.53
C ASN A 12 -0.44 8.22 -0.99
N HIS A 13 -1.41 7.61 -0.28
CA HIS A 13 -1.26 6.23 0.18
C HIS A 13 -1.10 5.24 -0.97
N ILE A 14 -1.88 5.38 -2.05
CA ILE A 14 -1.70 4.53 -3.24
C ILE A 14 -0.34 4.75 -3.86
N ASN A 15 0.05 6.00 -4.10
CA ASN A 15 1.33 6.34 -4.72
C ASN A 15 2.48 5.74 -3.91
N ASP A 16 2.36 5.75 -2.59
CA ASP A 16 3.33 5.14 -1.73
C ASP A 16 3.34 3.61 -1.78
N GLU A 17 2.18 2.95 -1.77
CA GLU A 17 2.09 1.48 -1.96
C GLU A 17 2.73 1.08 -3.29
N VAL A 18 2.39 1.78 -4.37
CA VAL A 18 2.91 1.53 -5.73
C VAL A 18 4.41 1.77 -5.76
N HIS A 19 4.90 2.86 -5.18
CA HIS A 19 6.32 3.20 -5.13
C HIS A 19 7.11 2.16 -4.32
N LEU A 20 6.64 1.81 -3.13
CA LEU A 20 7.26 0.80 -2.29
C LEU A 20 7.26 -0.57 -2.97
N TYR A 21 6.19 -0.94 -3.67
CA TYR A 21 6.21 -2.16 -4.45
C TYR A 21 7.20 -2.10 -5.62
N GLY A 22 7.28 -0.96 -6.33
CA GLY A 22 8.20 -0.78 -7.45
C GLY A 22 9.67 -0.95 -7.06
N LEU A 23 10.06 -0.36 -5.93
CA LEU A 23 11.41 -0.51 -5.36
C LEU A 23 11.70 -1.99 -4.99
N LEU A 24 10.70 -2.73 -4.52
CA LEU A 24 10.83 -4.12 -4.09
C LEU A 24 11.02 -5.01 -5.32
N HIS A 25 10.23 -4.73 -6.36
CA HIS A 25 10.34 -5.38 -7.65
C HIS A 25 11.72 -5.15 -8.29
N GLN A 26 12.25 -3.92 -8.21
CA GLN A 26 13.59 -3.62 -8.71
C GLN A 26 14.67 -4.40 -7.93
N LEU A 27 14.54 -4.52 -6.61
CA LEU A 27 15.45 -5.37 -5.82
C LEU A 27 15.40 -6.82 -6.26
N THR A 28 14.22 -7.36 -6.56
CA THR A 28 14.06 -8.70 -7.12
C THR A 28 14.80 -8.85 -8.44
N PHE A 29 14.66 -7.88 -9.33
CA PHE A 29 15.32 -7.88 -10.62
C PHE A 29 16.85 -7.84 -10.50
N LEU A 30 17.37 -6.97 -9.62
CA LEU A 30 18.82 -6.88 -9.37
C LEU A 30 19.36 -8.16 -8.73
N ALA A 31 18.66 -8.72 -7.74
CA ALA A 31 19.04 -9.98 -7.12
C ALA A 31 19.08 -11.15 -8.12
N GLY A 32 18.15 -11.18 -9.08
CA GLY A 32 18.13 -12.18 -10.14
C GLY A 32 19.29 -12.05 -11.15
N LYS A 33 19.91 -10.87 -11.23
CA LYS A 33 21.05 -10.61 -12.13
C LYS A 33 22.41 -10.72 -11.45
N ALA A 34 22.47 -10.71 -10.13
CA ALA A 34 23.72 -10.77 -9.39
C ALA A 34 24.46 -12.09 -9.65
N LYS A 35 25.73 -11.98 -10.08
CA LYS A 35 26.60 -13.12 -10.42
C LYS A 35 27.89 -13.14 -9.64
N ASP A 36 28.40 -11.98 -9.26
CA ASP A 36 29.67 -11.83 -8.56
C ASP A 36 29.52 -11.07 -7.24
N GLU A 37 30.60 -11.00 -6.47
CA GLU A 37 30.64 -10.32 -5.17
C GLU A 37 30.33 -8.81 -5.29
N LYS A 38 30.74 -8.18 -6.39
CA LYS A 38 30.48 -6.76 -6.64
C LYS A 38 28.99 -6.50 -6.87
N ASP A 39 28.30 -7.39 -7.58
CA ASP A 39 26.85 -7.33 -7.76
C ASP A 39 26.12 -7.48 -6.42
N LEU A 40 26.62 -8.33 -5.53
CA LEU A 40 26.06 -8.53 -4.19
C LEU A 40 26.25 -7.29 -3.30
N ASP A 41 27.42 -6.65 -3.37
CA ASP A 41 27.68 -5.39 -2.66
C ASP A 41 26.76 -4.27 -3.15
N ASN A 42 26.63 -4.10 -4.47
CA ASN A 42 25.71 -3.13 -5.06
C ASN A 42 24.25 -3.41 -4.67
N LEU A 43 23.86 -4.68 -4.62
CA LEU A 43 22.53 -5.10 -4.18
C LEU A 43 22.31 -4.76 -2.70
N ALA A 44 23.32 -4.96 -1.84
CA ALA A 44 23.27 -4.61 -0.43
C ALA A 44 23.13 -3.11 -0.20
N GLU A 45 23.90 -2.30 -0.94
CA GLU A 45 23.78 -0.84 -0.90
C GLU A 45 22.39 -0.38 -1.37
N THR A 46 21.89 -0.94 -2.47
CA THR A 46 20.55 -0.63 -2.99
C THR A 46 19.46 -1.01 -1.99
N ALA A 47 19.55 -2.21 -1.40
CA ALA A 47 18.59 -2.68 -0.41
C ALA A 47 18.59 -1.81 0.86
N LYS A 48 19.76 -1.33 1.28
CA LYS A 48 19.87 -0.38 2.40
C LYS A 48 19.16 0.93 2.05
N ARG A 49 19.47 1.54 0.91
CA ARG A 49 18.86 2.79 0.46
C ARG A 49 17.34 2.68 0.34
N TYR A 50 16.85 1.56 -0.20
CA TYR A 50 15.40 1.36 -0.37
C TYR A 50 14.72 1.09 0.96
N GLY A 51 15.39 0.41 1.89
CA GLY A 51 14.93 0.28 3.27
C GLY A 51 14.80 1.63 3.97
N GLU A 52 15.76 2.55 3.77
CA GLU A 52 15.70 3.91 4.31
C GLU A 52 14.51 4.70 3.73
N ILE A 53 14.28 4.61 2.41
CA ILE A 53 13.11 5.23 1.76
C ILE A 53 11.80 4.65 2.32
N ALA A 54 11.75 3.34 2.55
CA ALA A 54 10.59 2.71 3.15
C ALA A 54 10.35 3.24 4.56
N GLU A 55 11.36 3.22 5.43
CA GLU A 55 11.28 3.72 6.80
C GLU A 55 10.80 5.18 6.86
N GLU A 56 11.27 6.06 5.96
CA GLU A 56 10.81 7.45 5.87
C GLU A 56 9.31 7.55 5.56
N LYS A 57 8.83 6.77 4.58
CA LYS A 57 7.40 6.73 4.23
C LYS A 57 6.53 6.18 5.37
N PHE A 58 6.98 5.13 6.05
CA PHE A 58 6.26 4.59 7.22
C PHE A 58 6.19 5.60 8.37
N ALA A 59 7.25 6.37 8.61
CA ALA A 59 7.24 7.43 9.60
C ALA A 59 6.21 8.53 9.26
N ALA A 60 6.03 8.83 7.97
CA ALA A 60 5.04 9.81 7.51
C ALA A 60 3.59 9.38 7.79
N TRP A 61 3.25 8.09 7.67
CA TRP A 61 1.90 7.58 7.98
C TRP A 61 1.59 7.49 9.47
N ARG A 62 2.61 7.59 10.35
CA ARG A 62 2.44 7.55 11.81
C ARG A 62 1.65 6.34 12.32
N ILE A 63 1.78 5.19 11.65
CA ILE A 63 1.11 3.95 12.03
C ILE A 63 1.70 3.44 13.36
N PRO A 64 0.89 3.29 14.44
CA PRO A 64 1.41 2.84 15.72
C PRO A 64 2.02 1.43 15.63
N GLY A 65 3.26 1.26 16.10
CA GLY A 65 3.92 -0.05 16.11
C GLY A 65 3.14 -1.13 16.88
N ARG A 66 2.36 -0.75 17.90
CA ARG A 66 1.47 -1.67 18.63
C ARG A 66 0.35 -2.21 17.73
N TYR A 67 -0.21 -1.38 16.86
CA TYR A 67 -1.18 -1.82 15.87
C TYR A 67 -0.57 -2.86 14.93
N LEU A 68 0.66 -2.61 14.48
CA LEU A 68 1.40 -3.49 13.59
C LEU A 68 1.62 -4.89 14.18
N VAL A 69 1.91 -4.97 15.48
CA VAL A 69 2.23 -6.23 16.15
C VAL A 69 0.99 -6.96 16.67
N PHE A 70 0.02 -6.22 17.23
CA PHE A 70 -1.09 -6.81 17.99
C PHE A 70 -2.46 -6.60 17.33
N GLY A 71 -2.55 -5.80 16.27
CA GLY A 71 -3.82 -5.48 15.62
C GLY A 71 -4.80 -4.77 16.56
N ASP A 72 -4.31 -3.94 17.49
CA ASP A 72 -5.13 -3.26 18.48
C ASP A 72 -6.23 -2.43 17.81
N ARG A 73 -7.49 -2.74 18.16
CA ARG A 73 -8.66 -2.06 17.58
C ARG A 73 -8.70 -0.58 17.93
N LYS A 74 -8.11 -0.17 19.07
CA LYS A 74 -8.03 1.23 19.47
C LYS A 74 -7.12 2.01 18.53
N ASP A 75 -5.95 1.46 18.24
CA ASP A 75 -5.00 2.09 17.32
C ASP A 75 -5.58 2.21 15.90
N LEU A 76 -6.32 1.18 15.42
CA LEU A 76 -7.06 1.29 14.16
C LEU A 76 -8.15 2.36 14.19
N ALA A 77 -8.84 2.52 15.32
CA ALA A 77 -9.86 3.55 15.47
C ALA A 77 -9.25 4.95 15.47
N GLU A 78 -8.08 5.14 16.09
CA GLU A 78 -7.32 6.39 16.08
C GLU A 78 -6.82 6.73 14.68
N LEU A 79 -6.28 5.76 13.93
CA LEU A 79 -5.89 5.95 12.53
C LEU A 79 -7.09 6.37 11.66
N LYS A 80 -8.22 5.68 11.83
CA LYS A 80 -9.46 6.06 11.15
C LYS A 80 -9.90 7.47 11.53
N ALA A 81 -9.83 7.85 12.79
CA ALA A 81 -10.22 9.20 13.22
C ALA A 81 -9.27 10.29 12.70
N ALA A 82 -8.01 9.96 12.42
CA ALA A 82 -7.02 10.90 11.90
C ALA A 82 -7.23 11.21 10.42
N GLU A 83 -7.61 10.21 9.62
CA GLU A 83 -7.67 10.33 8.14
C GLU A 83 -9.09 10.26 7.57
N LEU A 84 -10.05 9.70 8.32
CA LEU A 84 -11.39 9.42 7.84
C LEU A 84 -12.45 10.27 8.56
N THR A 85 -13.37 10.80 7.77
CA THR A 85 -14.59 11.45 8.30
C THR A 85 -15.77 10.49 8.17
N PRO A 86 -16.53 10.19 9.25
CA PRO A 86 -17.73 9.36 9.14
C PRO A 86 -18.71 9.96 8.14
N LEU A 87 -19.20 9.14 7.20
CA LEU A 87 -20.13 9.62 6.17
C LEU A 87 -21.41 10.23 6.78
N THR A 88 -21.86 9.72 7.93
CA THR A 88 -23.01 10.25 8.67
C THR A 88 -22.78 11.66 9.24
N ALA A 89 -21.54 12.04 9.53
CA ALA A 89 -21.19 13.40 9.96
C ALA A 89 -21.30 14.38 8.78
N VAL A 90 -20.87 13.95 7.58
CA VAL A 90 -21.00 14.72 6.33
C VAL A 90 -22.46 14.85 5.90
N LEU A 91 -23.25 13.78 6.03
CA LEU A 91 -24.67 13.76 5.61
C LEU A 91 -25.62 14.55 6.52
N LYS A 92 -25.27 14.75 7.81
CA LYS A 92 -26.07 15.57 8.75
C LYS A 92 -25.99 17.06 8.47
N GLU A 93 -24.94 17.53 7.79
CA GLU A 93 -24.88 18.87 7.22
C GLU A 93 -25.53 18.86 5.84
N HIS A 94 -26.86 19.03 5.77
CA HIS A 94 -27.59 18.95 4.49
C HIS A 94 -27.15 20.02 3.46
N ASP A 95 -26.42 21.06 3.87
CA ASP A 95 -25.76 22.06 3.00
C ASP A 95 -24.39 21.60 2.46
N ALA A 96 -23.76 20.60 3.07
CA ALA A 96 -22.46 20.07 2.65
C ALA A 96 -22.58 19.20 1.39
N LYS A 97 -23.73 18.55 1.14
CA LYS A 97 -24.00 17.83 -0.12
C LYS A 97 -23.86 18.73 -1.35
N ILE A 98 -24.29 19.99 -1.25
CA ILE A 98 -24.17 20.97 -2.33
C ILE A 98 -22.75 21.54 -2.37
N ARG A 99 -22.12 21.80 -1.22
CA ARG A 99 -20.74 22.30 -1.13
C ARG A 99 -19.69 21.31 -1.61
N GLU A 100 -19.84 20.02 -1.30
CA GLU A 100 -18.95 18.95 -1.75
C GLU A 100 -19.16 18.68 -3.24
N LYS A 101 -20.40 18.73 -3.73
CA LYS A 101 -20.73 18.73 -5.17
C LYS A 101 -20.11 19.93 -5.90
N GLN A 102 -20.13 21.11 -5.29
CA GLN A 102 -19.48 22.32 -5.81
C GLN A 102 -17.95 22.24 -5.72
N ARG A 103 -17.38 21.63 -4.67
CA ARG A 103 -15.93 21.42 -4.51
C ARG A 103 -15.40 20.41 -5.51
N ALA A 104 -16.07 19.27 -5.67
CA ALA A 104 -15.72 18.25 -6.66
C ALA A 104 -15.84 18.80 -8.09
N ALA A 105 -16.90 19.58 -8.38
CA ALA A 105 -17.08 20.23 -9.68
C ALA A 105 -16.09 21.38 -9.95
N ALA A 106 -15.68 22.13 -8.91
CA ALA A 106 -14.74 23.25 -9.05
C ALA A 106 -13.27 22.82 -9.03
N SER A 107 -12.94 21.71 -8.36
CA SER A 107 -11.58 21.19 -8.18
C SER A 107 -11.23 20.05 -9.14
N ASN A 108 -12.20 19.51 -9.88
CA ASN A 108 -12.04 18.29 -10.67
C ASN A 108 -11.58 17.07 -9.82
N ASP A 109 -11.88 17.10 -8.52
CA ASP A 109 -11.30 16.20 -7.52
C ASP A 109 -12.42 15.63 -6.62
N PRO A 110 -12.97 14.45 -6.95
CA PRO A 110 -14.06 13.86 -6.19
C PRO A 110 -13.54 13.24 -4.89
N ALA A 111 -14.11 13.62 -3.75
CA ALA A 111 -13.87 12.92 -2.49
C ALA A 111 -14.28 11.44 -2.63
N TYR A 112 -13.44 10.53 -2.14
CA TYR A 112 -13.69 9.10 -2.28
C TYR A 112 -14.38 8.53 -1.03
N ILE A 113 -15.29 7.57 -1.25
CA ILE A 113 -15.81 6.75 -0.17
C ILE A 113 -14.90 5.55 0.02
N ILE A 114 -14.49 5.35 1.28
CA ILE A 114 -13.77 4.16 1.70
C ILE A 114 -14.51 3.47 2.84
N SER A 115 -14.60 2.15 2.78
CA SER A 115 -15.13 1.37 3.89
C SER A 115 -14.08 1.26 4.99
N GLY A 116 -14.51 1.15 6.25
CA GLY A 116 -13.56 0.92 7.35
C GLY A 116 -12.77 -0.40 7.23
N GLY A 117 -13.24 -1.34 6.39
CA GLY A 117 -12.52 -2.58 6.07
C GLY A 117 -11.45 -2.35 4.99
N ALA A 118 -11.78 -1.62 3.94
CA ALA A 118 -10.83 -1.25 2.88
C ALA A 118 -9.66 -0.42 3.44
N PHE A 119 -9.95 0.57 4.29
CA PHE A 119 -8.90 1.34 4.97
C PHE A 119 -7.97 0.45 5.80
N ARG A 120 -8.52 -0.54 6.51
CA ARG A 120 -7.73 -1.52 7.25
C ARG A 120 -6.83 -2.34 6.32
N MET A 121 -7.30 -2.71 5.13
CA MET A 121 -6.50 -3.46 4.16
C MET A 121 -5.34 -2.63 3.63
N LEU A 122 -5.59 -1.36 3.27
CA LEU A 122 -4.57 -0.40 2.85
C LEU A 122 -3.46 -0.27 3.92
N VAL A 123 -3.82 -0.02 5.19
CA VAL A 123 -2.82 0.04 6.27
C VAL A 123 -2.05 -1.28 6.43
N GLY A 124 -2.71 -2.42 6.18
CA GLY A 124 -2.09 -3.74 6.21
C GLY A 124 -1.11 -3.98 5.07
N ASP A 125 -1.44 -3.54 3.85
CA ASP A 125 -0.61 -3.70 2.66
C ASP A 125 0.67 -2.85 2.76
N LEU A 126 0.53 -1.61 3.25
CA LEU A 126 1.66 -0.81 3.69
C LEU A 126 2.50 -1.60 4.69
N PHE A 127 1.94 -2.08 5.80
CA PHE A 127 2.74 -2.80 6.78
C PHE A 127 3.50 -4.02 6.23
N ASP A 128 2.86 -4.82 5.37
CA ASP A 128 3.50 -5.96 4.73
C ASP A 128 4.69 -5.55 3.85
N LEU A 129 4.58 -4.41 3.16
CA LEU A 129 5.71 -3.82 2.43
C LEU A 129 6.86 -3.45 3.38
N LEU A 130 6.60 -2.81 4.53
CA LEU A 130 7.65 -2.49 5.51
C LEU A 130 8.38 -3.75 5.99
N ALA A 131 7.59 -4.75 6.37
CA ALA A 131 8.11 -6.00 6.91
C ALA A 131 9.00 -6.69 5.87
N GLN A 132 8.59 -6.67 4.60
CA GLN A 132 9.37 -7.22 3.51
C GLN A 132 10.66 -6.42 3.28
N TYR A 133 10.64 -5.09 3.32
CA TYR A 133 11.85 -4.26 3.24
C TYR A 133 12.82 -4.53 4.36
N SER A 134 12.33 -4.54 5.59
CA SER A 134 13.14 -4.80 6.78
C SER A 134 13.79 -6.19 6.73
N PHE A 135 13.01 -7.19 6.31
CA PHE A 135 13.50 -8.55 6.11
C PHE A 135 14.58 -8.63 5.04
N LEU A 136 14.35 -8.02 3.87
CA LEU A 136 15.28 -8.07 2.75
C LEU A 136 16.56 -7.31 3.02
N ARG A 137 16.48 -6.10 3.57
CA ARG A 137 17.64 -5.33 4.02
C ARG A 137 18.57 -6.19 4.88
N ASN A 138 18.02 -6.89 5.87
CA ASN A 138 18.79 -7.76 6.75
C ASN A 138 19.36 -8.99 6.01
N ARG A 139 18.61 -9.59 5.09
CA ARG A 139 19.06 -10.80 4.37
C ARG A 139 20.09 -10.52 3.29
N VAL A 140 19.98 -9.40 2.58
CA VAL A 140 20.90 -9.04 1.51
C VAL A 140 22.32 -8.83 2.07
N VAL A 141 22.45 -8.16 3.22
CA VAL A 141 23.74 -7.95 3.91
C VAL A 141 24.39 -9.28 4.36
N GLU A 142 23.59 -10.32 4.55
CA GLU A 142 24.07 -11.64 4.97
C GLU A 142 24.44 -12.57 3.79
N VAL A 143 24.25 -12.16 2.54
CA VAL A 143 24.53 -12.99 1.37
C VAL A 143 26.04 -13.04 1.13
N LYS A 144 26.67 -14.11 1.60
CA LYS A 144 28.10 -14.42 1.39
C LYS A 144 28.33 -15.70 0.59
N THR A 145 27.26 -16.39 0.21
CA THR A 145 27.31 -17.70 -0.44
C THR A 145 26.22 -17.83 -1.50
N GLU A 146 26.49 -18.60 -2.54
CA GLU A 146 25.52 -18.89 -3.62
C GLU A 146 24.21 -19.48 -3.09
N LYS A 147 24.29 -20.36 -2.07
CA LYS A 147 23.10 -20.92 -1.41
C LYS A 147 22.23 -19.84 -0.75
N ARG A 148 22.85 -18.80 -0.18
CA ARG A 148 22.13 -17.67 0.40
C ARG A 148 21.57 -16.75 -0.68
N LEU A 149 22.29 -16.55 -1.79
CA LEU A 149 21.79 -15.81 -2.95
C LEU A 149 20.55 -16.48 -3.56
N ALA A 150 20.59 -17.79 -3.79
CA ALA A 150 19.44 -18.53 -4.30
C ALA A 150 18.21 -18.44 -3.37
N ARG A 151 18.44 -18.45 -2.04
CA ARG A 151 17.37 -18.23 -1.06
C ARG A 151 16.83 -16.80 -1.10
N LEU A 152 17.70 -15.81 -1.23
CA LEU A 152 17.32 -14.41 -1.38
C LEU A 152 16.48 -14.21 -2.65
N GLN A 153 16.93 -14.73 -3.78
CA GLN A 153 16.21 -14.69 -5.06
C GLN A 153 14.83 -15.35 -4.94
N LYS A 154 14.71 -16.49 -4.25
CA LYS A 154 13.41 -17.12 -3.97
C LYS A 154 12.51 -16.28 -3.07
N ASN A 155 13.06 -15.59 -2.08
CA ASN A 155 12.30 -14.69 -1.21
C ASN A 155 11.87 -13.41 -1.92
N LEU A 156 12.60 -12.99 -2.94
CA LEU A 156 12.30 -11.83 -3.76
C LEU A 156 11.37 -12.14 -4.93
N SER A 157 11.26 -13.41 -5.34
CA SER A 157 10.43 -13.79 -6.47
C SER A 157 8.93 -13.70 -6.15
N GLY A 158 8.11 -13.65 -7.20
CA GLY A 158 6.64 -13.79 -7.10
C GLY A 158 6.17 -15.15 -6.59
N GLU A 159 7.07 -16.08 -6.30
CA GLU A 159 6.75 -17.33 -5.59
C GLU A 159 6.68 -17.15 -4.08
N ASN A 160 7.16 -16.02 -3.54
CA ASN A 160 7.05 -15.73 -2.12
C ASN A 160 5.56 -15.62 -1.72
N PRO A 161 5.08 -16.42 -0.75
CA PRO A 161 3.71 -16.38 -0.28
C PRO A 161 3.23 -15.01 0.19
N SER A 162 4.11 -14.17 0.75
CA SER A 162 3.78 -12.81 1.16
C SER A 162 3.45 -11.92 -0.04
N ILE A 163 4.25 -11.98 -1.10
CA ILE A 163 4.02 -11.24 -2.35
C ILE A 163 2.73 -11.71 -3.03
N ARG A 164 2.50 -13.03 -3.09
CA ARG A 164 1.24 -13.60 -3.61
C ARG A 164 0.00 -13.21 -2.80
N ARG A 165 0.15 -13.02 -1.47
CA ARG A 165 -0.95 -12.52 -0.63
C ARG A 165 -1.28 -11.06 -0.93
N MET A 166 -0.28 -10.24 -1.24
CA MET A 166 -0.50 -8.84 -1.62
C MET A 166 -1.18 -8.73 -2.98
N TYR A 167 -0.73 -9.49 -3.99
CA TYR A 167 -1.38 -9.47 -5.31
C TYR A 167 -2.86 -9.84 -5.25
N ARG A 168 -3.21 -10.88 -4.48
CA ARG A 168 -4.61 -11.27 -4.27
C ARG A 168 -5.41 -10.17 -3.59
N ARG A 169 -4.83 -9.44 -2.63
CA ARG A 169 -5.48 -8.31 -1.95
C ARG A 169 -5.68 -7.11 -2.88
N TRP A 170 -4.74 -6.86 -3.77
CA TRP A 170 -4.86 -5.80 -4.78
C TRP A 170 -5.68 -6.20 -6.01
N GLY A 171 -6.23 -7.43 -6.06
CA GLY A 171 -6.99 -7.91 -7.21
C GLY A 171 -6.15 -8.15 -8.47
N ILE A 172 -4.84 -8.34 -8.32
CA ILE A 172 -3.92 -8.60 -9.43
C ILE A 172 -3.84 -10.12 -9.67
N PRO A 173 -4.10 -10.60 -10.90
CA PRO A 173 -3.97 -12.01 -11.22
C PRO A 173 -2.54 -12.53 -11.00
N ASP A 174 -2.42 -13.74 -10.44
CA ASP A 174 -1.13 -14.42 -10.21
C ASP A 174 -0.32 -14.63 -11.51
N SER A 175 -0.98 -14.59 -12.67
CA SER A 175 -0.40 -14.81 -14.01
C SER A 175 0.22 -13.58 -14.66
N THR A 176 0.03 -12.38 -14.11
CA THR A 176 0.35 -11.12 -14.82
C THR A 176 1.84 -10.79 -14.89
N GLY A 177 2.71 -11.53 -14.18
CA GLY A 177 4.15 -11.25 -14.18
C GLY A 177 4.46 -9.85 -13.61
N VAL A 178 5.14 -9.01 -14.39
CA VAL A 178 5.47 -7.62 -14.01
C VAL A 178 4.21 -6.77 -14.11
N THR A 179 3.61 -6.41 -12.99
CA THR A 179 2.56 -5.39 -12.95
C THR A 179 3.22 -4.02 -13.13
N GLY A 180 3.03 -3.40 -14.31
CA GLY A 180 3.44 -2.01 -14.54
C GLY A 180 2.76 -1.07 -13.56
N PHE A 181 3.40 0.08 -13.29
CA PHE A 181 2.93 1.10 -12.34
C PHE A 181 1.43 1.40 -12.50
N ASP A 182 1.00 1.70 -13.73
CA ASP A 182 -0.39 2.07 -14.05
C ASP A 182 -1.40 0.95 -13.75
N MET A 183 -0.99 -0.31 -13.95
CA MET A 183 -1.85 -1.47 -13.67
C MET A 183 -2.00 -1.68 -12.17
N LEU A 184 -0.91 -1.53 -11.40
CA LEU A 184 -0.92 -1.67 -9.95
C LEU A 184 -1.75 -0.56 -9.32
N GLU A 185 -1.50 0.69 -9.72
CA GLU A 185 -2.29 1.84 -9.28
C GLU A 185 -3.78 1.64 -9.58
N SER A 186 -4.12 1.25 -10.80
CA SER A 186 -5.51 1.01 -11.20
C SER A 186 -6.17 -0.14 -10.44
N ALA A 187 -5.41 -1.15 -10.03
CA ALA A 187 -5.92 -2.29 -9.27
C ALA A 187 -6.17 -1.89 -7.81
N ILE A 188 -5.20 -1.25 -7.17
CA ILE A 188 -5.31 -0.70 -5.81
C ILE A 188 -6.47 0.30 -5.72
N ARG A 189 -6.61 1.20 -6.70
CA ARG A 189 -7.76 2.14 -6.80
C ARG A 189 -9.09 1.39 -6.84
N ARG A 190 -9.22 0.34 -7.66
CA ARG A 190 -10.46 -0.43 -7.78
C ARG A 190 -10.81 -1.23 -6.52
N THR A 191 -9.81 -1.73 -5.80
CA THR A 191 -10.06 -2.57 -4.61
C THR A 191 -10.37 -1.75 -3.37
N HIS A 192 -9.70 -0.60 -3.22
CA HIS A 192 -9.79 0.19 -1.99
C HIS A 192 -10.66 1.44 -2.11
N LEU A 193 -11.00 1.92 -3.32
CA LEU A 193 -11.95 3.02 -3.53
C LEU A 193 -13.29 2.62 -4.09
N THR A 194 -14.30 3.34 -3.61
CA THR A 194 -15.55 3.53 -4.35
C THR A 194 -15.71 5.02 -4.65
N PRO A 195 -15.80 5.42 -5.94
CA PRO A 195 -16.14 6.80 -6.29
C PRO A 195 -17.43 7.22 -5.58
N TYR A 196 -17.49 8.45 -5.08
CA TYR A 196 -18.74 8.99 -4.56
C TYR A 196 -19.71 9.21 -5.72
N ASP A 197 -20.75 8.40 -5.80
CA ASP A 197 -21.87 8.62 -6.71
C ASP A 197 -22.95 9.47 -6.01
N PRO A 198 -23.15 10.74 -6.42
CA PRO A 198 -24.15 11.60 -5.82
C PRO A 198 -25.61 11.21 -6.14
N ASP A 199 -25.83 10.34 -7.14
CA ASP A 199 -27.16 9.90 -7.58
C ASP A 199 -27.39 8.38 -7.35
N GLY A 200 -26.41 7.67 -6.77
CA GLY A 200 -26.32 6.21 -6.80
C GLY A 200 -27.07 5.45 -5.70
N SER A 201 -27.97 4.60 -6.15
CA SER A 201 -28.67 3.52 -5.44
C SER A 201 -27.79 2.73 -4.47
N GLU A 202 -28.35 2.44 -3.31
CA GLU A 202 -27.84 1.48 -2.33
C GLU A 202 -27.77 0.08 -2.97
N ASP A 203 -26.67 -0.24 -3.65
CA ASP A 203 -26.29 -1.65 -3.81
C ASP A 203 -25.61 -2.08 -2.51
N ASP A 204 -26.46 -2.55 -1.60
CA ASP A 204 -26.11 -3.35 -0.44
C ASP A 204 -25.51 -4.68 -0.93
N SER A 205 -24.18 -4.73 -0.99
CA SER A 205 -23.45 -5.98 -1.05
C SER A 205 -22.75 -6.17 0.30
N ASP A 206 -23.34 -7.02 1.14
CA ASP A 206 -22.85 -7.49 2.44
C ASP A 206 -21.45 -8.15 2.37
#